data_AF-X1H2H9-F1
#
_entry.id   AF-X1H2H9-F1
#
_cell.length_a   1.000
_cell.length_b   1.000
_cell.length_c   1.000
_cell.angle_alpha   90.00
_cell.angle_beta   90.00
_cell.angle_gamma   90.00
#
_symmetry.space_group_name_H-M   'P 1'
#
loop_
_entity.id
_entity.type
_entity.pdbx_description
1 polymer ?
#
loop_
_entity_poly.entity_id
_entity_poly.type
_entity_poly.pdbx_seq_one_letter_code
_entity_poly.pdbx_strand_id
1 'polypeptide(L)' 'WYIYEGEKQKDGDWLFFGLVDGQEKELGYTTLKQLEEIRVMGLGIERDKWFGYEHRLNEFR' A
#
# COMPACT_ATOMS: atom_id res chain seq x y z
N TRP A 1 -4.49 -1.19 1.44
CA TRP A 1 -3.81 0.06 1.10
C TRP A 1 -3.77 0.16 -0.41
N TYR A 2 -4.11 1.33 -0.94
CA TYR A 2 -4.11 1.58 -2.37
C TYR A 2 -2.98 2.56 -2.70
N ILE A 3 -1.93 2.06 -3.36
CA ILE A 3 -0.74 2.85 -3.67
C ILE A 3 -0.93 3.56 -5.00
N TYR A 4 -0.69 4.87 -5.03
CA TYR A 4 -0.85 5.71 -6.22
C TYR A 4 0.49 6.03 -6.86
N GLU A 5 1.49 6.26 -6.02
CA GLU A 5 2.82 6.67 -6.45
C GLU A 5 3.88 5.89 -5.66
N GLY A 6 5.02 5.67 -6.29
CA GLY A 6 6.16 5.00 -5.69
C GLY A 6 7.47 5.58 -6.20
N GLU A 7 8.37 5.95 -5.27
CA GLU A 7 9.70 6.45 -5.58
C GLU A 7 10.75 5.59 -4.87
N LYS A 8 11.73 5.11 -5.64
CA LYS A 8 12.89 4.40 -5.09
C LYS A 8 13.85 5.39 -4.43
N GLN A 9 14.09 5.20 -3.14
CA GLN A 9 14.94 6.03 -2.32
C GLN A 9 16.43 5.72 -2.52
N LYS A 10 17.32 6.61 -2.04
CA LYS A 10 18.78 6.47 -2.21
C LYS A 10 19.35 5.22 -1.54
N ASP A 11 18.72 4.74 -0.47
CA ASP A 11 19.09 3.52 0.25
C ASP A 11 18.53 2.24 -0.38
N GLY A 12 17.73 2.38 -1.44
CA GLY A 12 17.13 1.28 -2.19
C GLY A 12 15.74 0.86 -1.71
N ASP A 13 15.21 1.42 -0.62
CA ASP A 13 13.82 1.22 -0.20
C ASP A 13 12.86 1.96 -1.14
N TRP A 14 11.57 1.64 -1.05
CA TRP A 14 10.52 2.35 -1.78
C TRP A 14 9.72 3.21 -0.83
N LEU A 15 9.52 4.47 -1.17
CA LEU A 15 8.53 5.33 -0.55
C LEU A 15 7.27 5.32 -1.41
N PHE A 16 6.14 5.02 -0.78
CA PHE A 16 4.84 4.99 -1.41
C PHE A 16 3.95 6.11 -0.87
N PHE A 17 3.13 6.69 -1.75
CA PHE A 17 1.99 7.52 -1.37
C PHE A 17 0.70 6.80 -1.75
N GLY A 18 -0.28 6.78 -0.85
CA GLY A 18 -1.52 6.06 -1.09
C GLY A 18 -2.60 6.28 -0.05
N LEU A 19 -3.73 5.62 -0.28
CA LEU A 19 -4.88 5.57 0.62
C LEU A 19 -4.79 4.35 1.54
N VAL A 20 -4.81 4.61 2.84
CA VAL A 20 -5.06 3.62 3.87
C VAL A 20 -6.57 3.59 4.10
N ASP A 21 -7.16 2.41 3.93
CA ASP A 21 -8.56 2.15 4.22
C ASP A 21 -8.61 0.99 5.23
N GLY A 22 -8.70 1.36 6.50
CA GLY A 22 -8.58 0.44 7.64
C GLY A 22 -9.45 0.89 8.81
N GLN A 23 -8.86 1.18 9.97
CA GLN A 23 -9.59 1.77 11.10
C GLN A 23 -10.06 3.18 10.78
N GLU A 24 -9.20 3.97 10.14
CA GLU A 24 -9.51 5.30 9.61
C GLU A 24 -9.14 5.33 8.12
N LYS A 25 -9.82 6.21 7.37
CA LYS A 25 -9.53 6.44 5.96
C LYS A 25 -8.62 7.67 5.82
N GLU A 26 -7.36 7.43 5.45
CA GLU A 26 -6.31 8.46 5.42
C GLU A 26 -5.42 8.36 4.18
N LEU A 27 -4.99 9.53 3.65
CA LEU A 27 -3.95 9.62 2.64
C LEU A 27 -2.61 9.87 3.32
N GLY A 28 -1.60 9.05 3.00
CA GLY A 28 -0.31 9.16 3.66
C GLY A 28 0.81 8.43 2.95
N TYR A 29 1.97 8.46 3.60
CA TYR A 29 3.20 7.83 3.13
C TYR A 29 3.53 6.58 3.93
N THR A 30 4.13 5.59 3.27
CA THR A 30 4.78 4.45 3.91
C THR A 30 5.95 3.96 3.09
N THR A 31 6.84 3.18 3.69
CA THR A 31 7.88 2.50 2.93
C THR A 31 7.57 1.01 2.72
N LEU A 32 8.16 0.41 1.68
CA LEU A 32 8.02 -1.04 1.46
C LEU A 32 8.50 -1.82 2.68
N LYS A 33 9.63 -1.43 3.27
CA LYS A 33 10.14 -2.06 4.49
C LYS A 33 9.12 -2.05 5.64
N GLN A 34 8.41 -0.93 5.86
CA GLN A 34 7.35 -0.87 6.87
C GLN A 34 6.22 -1.86 6.57
N LEU A 35 5.79 -1.97 5.31
CA LEU A 35 4.77 -2.94 4.90
C LEU A 35 5.25 -4.39 5.09
N GLU A 36 6.51 -4.68 4.79
CA GLU A 36 7.13 -6.00 4.96
C GLU A 36 7.36 -6.39 6.43
N GLU A 37 7.37 -5.45 7.36
CA GLU A 37 7.46 -5.70 8.80
C GLU A 37 6.09 -6.03 9.44
N ILE A 38 4.99 -5.59 8.82
CA ILE A 38 3.63 -5.85 9.33
C ILE A 38 3.32 -7.35 9.29
N ARG A 39 2.90 -7.89 10.44
CA ARG A 39 2.37 -9.25 10.57
C ARG A 39 1.04 -9.22 11.32
N VAL A 40 -0.01 -9.77 10.73
CA VAL A 40 -1.31 -9.95 11.37
C VAL A 40 -1.59 -11.43 11.47
N MET A 41 -1.68 -11.95 12.70
CA MET A 41 -1.82 -13.40 12.95
C MET A 41 -0.77 -14.26 12.23
N GLY A 42 0.46 -13.75 12.11
CA GLY A 42 1.57 -14.41 11.43
C GLY A 42 1.62 -14.22 9.90
N LEU A 43 0.59 -13.61 9.30
CA LEU A 43 0.54 -13.34 7.86
C LEU A 43 1.06 -11.95 7.53
N GLY A 44 1.86 -11.85 6.47
CA GLY A 44 2.34 -10.58 5.93
C GLY A 44 1.33 -9.93 4.98
N ILE A 45 1.63 -8.68 4.58
CA ILE A 45 0.86 -8.00 3.53
C ILE A 45 1.25 -8.59 2.17
N GLU A 46 0.26 -8.88 1.34
CA GLU A 46 0.47 -9.37 -0.02
C GLU A 46 0.10 -8.30 -1.06
N ARG A 47 0.88 -8.24 -2.14
CA ARG A 47 0.57 -7.40 -3.29
C ARG A 47 -0.48 -8.09 -4.15
N ASP A 48 -1.62 -7.42 -4.35
CA ASP A 48 -2.58 -7.84 -5.35
C ASP A 48 -2.01 -7.64 -6.76
N LYS A 49 -1.92 -8.72 -7.53
CA LYS A 49 -1.43 -8.72 -8.93
C LYS A 49 -2.55 -8.61 -9.95
N TRP A 50 -3.79 -8.79 -9.53
CA TRP A 50 -4.96 -8.94 -10.40
C TRP A 50 -5.99 -7.82 -10.22
N PHE A 51 -5.71 -6.84 -9.34
CA PHE A 51 -6.49 -5.61 -9.20
C PHE A 51 -6.82 -4.95 -10.56
N GLY A 52 -5.98 -5.13 -11.58
CA GLY A 52 -6.30 -4.76 -12.97
C GLY A 52 -6.51 -3.26 -13.19
N TYR A 53 -6.83 -2.88 -14.44
CA TYR A 53 -7.12 -1.49 -14.82
C TYR A 53 -8.62 -1.18 -14.85
N GLU A 54 -9.46 -2.20 -14.74
CA GLU A 54 -10.92 -2.07 -14.77
C GLU A 54 -11.48 -1.59 -13.43
N HIS A 55 -10.71 -1.75 -12.34
CA HIS A 55 -11.13 -1.37 -11.00
C HIS A 55 -10.71 0.06 -10.66
N ARG A 56 -11.68 0.86 -10.21
CA ARG A 56 -11.45 2.22 -9.75
C ARG A 56 -11.58 2.31 -8.24
N LEU A 57 -10.79 3.18 -7.62
CA LEU A 57 -10.80 3.40 -6.18
C LEU A 57 -12.17 3.80 -5.61
N ASN A 58 -12.99 4.47 -6.42
CA ASN A 58 -14.34 4.88 -6.01
C ASN A 58 -15.33 3.71 -5.88
N GLU A 59 -14.97 2.50 -6.33
CA GLU A 59 -15.74 1.27 -6.11
C GLU A 59 -15.66 0.80 -4.65
N PHE A 60 -14.60 1.18 -3.93
CA PHE A 60 -14.31 0.75 -2.56
C PHE A 60 -14.70 1.82 -1.52
N ARG A 61 -15.81 2.52 -1.78
CA ARG A 61 -16.26 3.66 -0.98
C ARG A 61 -17.18 3.26 0.17
#